data_AF-A0A7S0RPC4-F1
#
_entry.id   AF-A0A7S0RPC4-F1
#
_cell.length_a   1.000
_cell.length_b   1.000
_cell.length_c   1.000
_cell.angle_alpha   90.00
_cell.angle_beta   90.00
_cell.angle_gamma   90.00
#
_symmetry.space_group_name_H-M   'P 1'
#
loop_
_entity.id
_entity.type
_entity.pdbx_description
1 polymer ?
#
loop_
_entity_poly.entity_id
_entity_poly.type
_entity_poly.pdbx_seq_one_letter_code
_entity_poly.pdbx_strand_id
1 'polypeptide(L)'
;AAAAPPPRVRAGDGGADLAMAGHSSGSEGEGGSSDSYDSQASSSDSESEGSHTSSDRSGSEEEGEESEDEEGAANEIEFHAAGAGGDDSAAAGARAGKGGTGTAPGYAVVLEGLQLDNVLAAEAVRAVFQVVCDRCSHTGEMILSSEAVASTPAASSAGSATATKPFEAAGACPGCHAPWGLAMRPKFVHEHSNVLCSLKPAGVRPLDLLPSLMAAQCAGCGGVMSLRGVQVGMPCERTCSSCHHHLSLTIPAVSFVPRGPTEGRGNKGAAKGGVVRAAAAARAAAPRGAMAAFNGVLQIGQPLPAYGTCRHYKHSYRWLRFPCCGMRFPCDLCHEEFTPDGHEPRWAQRMVCGFCATEQPVGGVCKACGK
;
A
#
# COMPACT_ATOMS: atom_id res chain seq x y z
N ALA A 1 63.25 34.04 -1.05
CA ALA A 1 62.13 34.34 -0.13
C ALA A 1 61.15 33.18 -0.15
N ALA A 2 60.67 32.73 0.99
CA ALA A 2 59.67 31.68 1.12
C ALA A 2 58.81 31.97 2.36
N ALA A 3 57.51 31.70 2.28
CA ALA A 3 56.57 31.84 3.40
C ALA A 3 55.92 30.48 3.66
N ALA A 4 55.89 30.05 4.92
CA ALA A 4 55.37 28.76 5.34
C ALA A 4 54.10 28.91 6.18
N PRO A 5 53.14 27.96 6.12
CA PRO A 5 51.99 27.94 7.03
C PRO A 5 52.39 27.44 8.43
N PRO A 6 51.81 28.00 9.51
CA PRO A 6 52.10 27.61 10.90
C PRO A 6 51.43 26.27 11.34
N PRO A 7 51.87 25.67 12.46
CA PRO A 7 51.55 24.28 12.81
C PRO A 7 50.31 24.05 13.70
N ARG A 8 49.96 22.78 13.89
CA ARG A 8 48.90 22.26 14.78
C ARG A 8 49.29 22.29 16.27
N VAL A 9 48.29 22.31 17.16
CA VAL A 9 48.41 21.96 18.59
C VAL A 9 47.36 20.90 18.96
N ARG A 10 47.65 20.07 19.97
CA ARG A 10 46.83 18.94 20.45
C ARG A 10 47.03 18.75 21.96
N ALA A 11 45.96 18.76 22.76
CA ALA A 11 45.86 18.26 24.15
C ALA A 11 44.39 18.36 24.61
N GLY A 12 43.86 17.53 25.51
CA GLY A 12 44.41 16.32 26.14
C GLY A 12 43.39 15.71 27.13
N ASP A 13 43.49 14.42 27.41
CA ASP A 13 42.57 13.68 28.32
C ASP A 13 42.98 13.72 29.79
N GLY A 14 41.99 13.55 30.68
CA GLY A 14 42.14 13.36 32.13
C GLY A 14 40.90 13.88 32.89
N GLY A 15 40.50 13.35 34.05
CA GLY A 15 40.98 12.21 34.84
C GLY A 15 40.11 12.10 36.11
N ALA A 16 39.83 10.90 36.61
CA ALA A 16 38.75 10.65 37.57
C ALA A 16 39.10 10.83 39.07
N ASP A 17 38.10 11.20 39.87
CA ASP A 17 37.82 10.82 41.28
C ASP A 17 36.32 11.14 41.54
N LEU A 18 35.45 10.37 42.23
CA LEU A 18 35.44 9.48 43.42
C LEU A 18 34.93 10.14 44.72
N ALA A 19 34.29 9.31 45.57
CA ALA A 19 33.50 9.64 46.79
C ALA A 19 32.14 10.37 46.52
N MET A 20 31.08 10.23 47.32
CA MET A 20 30.74 9.27 48.40
C MET A 20 29.20 9.11 48.53
N ALA A 21 28.67 8.38 49.54
CA ALA A 21 27.24 8.08 49.69
C ALA A 21 26.68 8.22 51.15
N GLY A 22 25.35 8.36 51.26
CA GLY A 22 24.51 8.34 52.48
C GLY A 22 23.09 8.85 52.15
N HIS A 23 21.99 8.10 52.30
CA HIS A 23 21.31 7.66 53.54
C HIS A 23 20.94 8.86 54.46
N SER A 24 19.68 9.09 54.88
CA SER A 24 18.54 8.20 55.23
C SER A 24 17.17 8.83 54.82
N SER A 25 16.15 8.09 54.33
CA SER A 25 15.04 7.45 55.07
C SER A 25 14.56 8.16 56.38
N GLY A 26 13.25 8.37 56.64
CA GLY A 26 12.01 8.12 55.86
C GLY A 26 10.76 8.08 56.79
N SER A 27 9.53 8.09 56.23
CA SER A 27 8.20 7.92 56.92
C SER A 27 7.84 9.02 57.97
N GLU A 28 6.61 9.35 58.40
CA GLU A 28 5.17 8.99 58.17
C GLU A 28 4.37 10.34 58.03
N GLY A 29 3.02 10.50 57.98
CA GLY A 29 1.83 9.64 57.88
C GLY A 29 0.50 10.39 58.17
N GLU A 30 -0.57 10.15 57.38
CA GLU A 30 -2.01 10.45 57.62
C GLU A 30 -2.53 11.91 57.85
N GLY A 31 -3.85 12.12 57.64
CA GLY A 31 -4.62 13.32 58.08
C GLY A 31 -5.39 14.10 56.99
N GLY A 32 -6.73 14.16 57.05
CA GLY A 32 -7.60 14.83 56.06
C GLY A 32 -8.50 15.97 56.60
N SER A 33 -9.63 16.25 55.91
CA SER A 33 -10.64 17.31 56.20
C SER A 33 -10.21 18.75 55.85
N SER A 34 -11.08 19.73 55.52
CA SER A 34 -12.42 19.78 54.88
C SER A 34 -12.78 21.24 54.53
N ASP A 35 -13.87 21.48 53.78
CA ASP A 35 -14.63 22.76 53.68
C ASP A 35 -13.90 23.96 53.01
N SER A 36 -14.54 25.03 52.47
CA SER A 36 -15.95 25.33 52.08
C SER A 36 -15.96 26.57 51.13
N TYR A 37 -17.13 27.17 50.88
CA TYR A 37 -17.47 28.36 50.07
C TYR A 37 -17.25 28.25 48.54
N ASP A 38 -18.19 28.51 47.59
CA ASP A 38 -19.55 29.13 47.49
C ASP A 38 -19.58 30.48 46.74
N SER A 39 -20.70 30.74 46.04
CA SER A 39 -21.18 32.05 45.52
C SER A 39 -20.37 32.69 44.35
N GLN A 40 -20.93 33.23 43.25
CA GLN A 40 -22.31 33.40 42.69
C GLN A 40 -22.22 33.24 41.14
N ALA A 41 -23.21 32.76 40.37
CA ALA A 41 -24.48 33.39 39.96
C ALA A 41 -24.32 34.83 39.39
N SER A 42 -25.02 35.28 38.32
CA SER A 42 -26.22 34.73 37.65
C SER A 42 -26.37 35.18 36.17
N SER A 43 -27.30 34.51 35.48
CA SER A 43 -28.13 34.90 34.31
C SER A 43 -28.31 36.42 34.02
N SER A 44 -28.62 36.87 32.79
CA SER A 44 -29.79 36.41 31.99
C SER A 44 -29.80 36.87 30.52
N ASP A 45 -30.63 36.19 29.74
CA ASP A 45 -30.97 36.41 28.32
C ASP A 45 -31.77 37.70 28.08
N SER A 46 -31.80 38.17 26.82
CA SER A 46 -33.03 38.51 26.08
C SER A 46 -32.75 38.86 24.61
N GLU A 47 -33.65 38.45 23.72
CA GLU A 47 -33.60 38.67 22.27
C GLU A 47 -34.40 39.93 21.87
N SER A 48 -34.13 40.52 20.69
CA SER A 48 -35.09 41.35 19.97
C SER A 48 -34.73 41.47 18.48
N GLU A 49 -35.73 41.43 17.61
CA GLU A 49 -35.60 41.56 16.16
C GLU A 49 -35.96 42.96 15.64
N GLY A 50 -35.75 43.18 14.33
CA GLY A 50 -36.24 44.31 13.55
C GLY A 50 -35.21 45.40 13.26
N SER A 51 -35.04 46.00 12.07
CA SER A 51 -35.45 45.85 10.66
C SER A 51 -35.47 47.26 10.02
N HIS A 52 -35.72 47.35 8.71
CA HIS A 52 -36.04 48.57 7.92
C HIS A 52 -34.89 49.41 7.30
N THR A 53 -34.90 49.49 5.96
CA THR A 53 -34.71 50.70 5.08
C THR A 53 -33.41 51.56 5.17
N SER A 54 -32.89 52.17 4.10
CA SER A 54 -33.10 52.10 2.63
C SER A 54 -32.11 53.04 1.90
N SER A 55 -31.81 52.76 0.61
CA SER A 55 -31.11 53.63 -0.38
C SER A 55 -29.66 54.05 0.00
N ASP A 56 -28.76 54.44 -0.92
CA ASP A 56 -28.93 55.10 -2.23
C ASP A 56 -27.97 54.63 -3.36
N ARG A 57 -28.07 55.26 -4.55
CA ARG A 57 -27.47 54.80 -5.83
C ARG A 57 -26.24 55.58 -6.30
N SER A 58 -25.26 54.89 -6.88
CA SER A 58 -24.48 55.22 -8.12
C SER A 58 -23.39 54.15 -8.34
N GLY A 59 -22.97 53.77 -9.56
CA GLY A 59 -23.48 54.15 -10.88
C GLY A 59 -22.36 54.36 -11.92
N SER A 60 -21.92 53.28 -12.59
CA SER A 60 -21.16 53.29 -13.85
C SER A 60 -21.23 51.91 -14.51
N GLU A 61 -21.56 51.89 -15.80
CA GLU A 61 -21.34 50.76 -16.72
C GLU A 61 -20.02 51.03 -17.48
N GLU A 62 -19.31 49.98 -17.92
CA GLU A 62 -18.69 49.84 -19.26
C GLU A 62 -18.32 48.35 -19.45
N GLU A 63 -18.16 47.92 -20.70
CA GLU A 63 -18.03 46.51 -21.10
C GLU A 63 -16.57 46.12 -21.39
N GLY A 64 -16.25 44.82 -21.34
CA GLY A 64 -14.91 44.33 -21.66
C GLY A 64 -14.74 42.82 -21.48
N GLU A 65 -14.67 42.10 -22.60
CA GLU A 65 -14.09 40.75 -22.70
C GLU A 65 -12.52 40.92 -22.67
N GLU A 66 -11.63 39.94 -22.73
CA GLU A 66 -11.65 38.56 -23.23
C GLU A 66 -10.39 37.77 -22.73
N SER A 67 -10.38 36.45 -22.93
CA SER A 67 -9.22 35.52 -22.92
C SER A 67 -8.62 35.01 -21.59
N GLU A 68 -8.05 33.80 -21.69
CA GLU A 68 -7.45 32.95 -20.63
C GLU A 68 -6.11 32.39 -21.16
N ASP A 69 -5.11 32.17 -20.29
CA ASP A 69 -3.86 31.49 -20.64
C ASP A 69 -3.48 30.44 -19.56
N GLU A 70 -3.72 29.14 -19.83
CA GLU A 70 -3.07 28.02 -19.14
C GLU A 70 -1.93 27.46 -19.99
N GLU A 71 -0.68 27.48 -19.50
CA GLU A 71 0.47 26.86 -20.18
C GLU A 71 0.46 25.31 -20.07
N GLY A 72 -0.40 24.67 -20.87
CA GLY A 72 -0.46 23.22 -21.03
C GLY A 72 0.69 22.64 -21.86
N ALA A 73 1.83 22.35 -21.23
CA ALA A 73 3.00 21.77 -21.91
C ALA A 73 2.79 20.30 -22.37
N ALA A 74 2.27 20.12 -23.59
CA ALA A 74 2.13 18.82 -24.24
C ALA A 74 3.46 18.36 -24.88
N ASN A 75 3.99 17.22 -24.43
CA ASN A 75 5.07 16.50 -25.10
C ASN A 75 4.50 15.24 -25.77
N GLU A 76 4.19 15.34 -27.06
CA GLU A 76 3.86 14.19 -27.90
C GLU A 76 5.13 13.41 -28.24
N ILE A 77 5.03 12.08 -28.30
CA ILE A 77 6.14 11.18 -28.67
C ILE A 77 5.63 10.21 -29.73
N GLU A 78 5.94 10.49 -31.00
CA GLU A 78 5.68 9.54 -32.09
C GLU A 78 6.58 8.30 -31.97
N PHE A 79 6.05 7.13 -32.34
CA PHE A 79 6.81 5.89 -32.43
C PHE A 79 6.56 5.21 -33.78
N HIS A 80 7.53 5.32 -34.68
CA HIS A 80 7.48 4.62 -35.97
C HIS A 80 7.79 3.13 -35.81
N ALA A 81 6.89 2.28 -36.29
CA ALA A 81 7.13 0.84 -36.39
C ALA A 81 8.04 0.50 -37.59
N ALA A 82 9.09 -0.28 -37.35
CA ALA A 82 9.88 -0.96 -38.37
C ALA A 82 10.02 -2.44 -38.00
N GLY A 83 9.96 -3.34 -38.99
CA GLY A 83 9.73 -4.77 -38.75
C GLY A 83 10.90 -5.71 -39.09
N ALA A 84 10.76 -6.94 -38.60
CA ALA A 84 11.34 -8.19 -39.08
C ALA A 84 12.79 -8.19 -39.62
N GLY A 85 13.71 -8.66 -38.79
CA GLY A 85 14.97 -9.30 -39.18
C GLY A 85 15.40 -10.27 -38.07
N GLY A 86 16.06 -11.37 -38.40
CA GLY A 86 16.53 -12.32 -37.39
C GLY A 86 17.38 -13.46 -37.95
N ASP A 87 18.27 -13.97 -37.10
CA ASP A 87 19.17 -15.08 -37.36
C ASP A 87 19.52 -15.82 -36.05
N ASP A 88 19.90 -17.09 -36.17
CA ASP A 88 20.26 -17.97 -35.06
C ASP A 88 21.71 -17.78 -34.60
N SER A 89 21.95 -17.84 -33.29
CA SER A 89 23.20 -18.38 -32.75
C SER A 89 23.08 -18.83 -31.29
N ALA A 90 23.56 -20.03 -31.01
CA ALA A 90 23.62 -20.60 -29.67
C ALA A 90 25.03 -21.12 -29.36
N ALA A 91 25.59 -20.80 -28.19
CA ALA A 91 26.54 -21.66 -27.47
C ALA A 91 26.87 -21.11 -26.07
N ALA A 92 27.00 -22.03 -25.10
CA ALA A 92 27.82 -21.99 -23.89
C ALA A 92 27.69 -20.81 -22.87
N GLY A 93 27.92 -21.02 -21.57
CA GLY A 93 28.24 -22.28 -20.89
C GLY A 93 29.18 -22.14 -19.68
N ALA A 94 28.82 -21.35 -18.67
CA ALA A 94 29.58 -21.25 -17.42
C ALA A 94 28.85 -21.94 -16.25
N ARG A 95 29.56 -22.75 -15.46
CA ARG A 95 28.97 -23.56 -14.37
C ARG A 95 29.32 -23.05 -12.97
N ALA A 96 28.27 -22.96 -12.16
CA ALA A 96 28.21 -23.26 -10.72
C ALA A 96 29.17 -22.54 -9.74
N GLY A 97 28.61 -21.57 -9.00
CA GLY A 97 28.91 -21.42 -7.58
C GLY A 97 27.79 -22.08 -6.75
N LYS A 98 28.10 -23.11 -5.94
CA LYS A 98 27.10 -23.78 -5.08
C LYS A 98 26.88 -22.99 -3.78
N GLY A 99 25.99 -22.01 -3.82
CA GLY A 99 25.38 -21.39 -2.64
C GLY A 99 23.91 -21.80 -2.51
N GLY A 100 23.58 -22.63 -1.51
CA GLY A 100 22.22 -23.10 -1.27
C GLY A 100 21.35 -22.06 -0.56
N THR A 101 21.17 -20.88 -1.16
CA THR A 101 20.17 -19.91 -0.70
C THR A 101 18.80 -20.31 -1.25
N GLY A 102 17.92 -20.79 -0.37
CA GLY A 102 16.51 -21.01 -0.71
C GLY A 102 15.90 -19.68 -1.12
N THR A 103 15.73 -19.45 -2.42
CA THR A 103 15.22 -18.19 -2.95
C THR A 103 13.74 -18.09 -2.61
N ALA A 104 13.38 -17.04 -1.86
CA ALA A 104 11.99 -16.76 -1.53
C ALA A 104 11.13 -16.77 -2.80
N PRO A 105 9.93 -17.39 -2.78
CA PRO A 105 9.10 -17.48 -3.96
C PRO A 105 8.77 -16.09 -4.48
N GLY A 106 8.82 -15.92 -5.80
CA GLY A 106 8.18 -14.76 -6.43
C GLY A 106 6.67 -14.83 -6.23
N TYR A 107 5.98 -13.74 -6.53
CA TYR A 107 4.51 -13.69 -6.51
C TYR A 107 4.02 -13.13 -7.83
N ALA A 108 2.92 -13.68 -8.36
CA ALA A 108 2.10 -12.97 -9.33
C ALA A 108 1.06 -12.17 -8.54
N VAL A 109 0.97 -10.86 -8.79
CA VAL A 109 -0.11 -10.02 -8.25
C VAL A 109 -1.29 -10.14 -9.19
N VAL A 110 -2.41 -10.64 -8.69
CA VAL A 110 -3.61 -10.94 -9.47
C VAL A 110 -4.75 -10.03 -8.98
N LEU A 111 -5.42 -9.38 -9.92
CA LEU A 111 -6.55 -8.48 -9.68
C LEU A 111 -7.84 -9.31 -9.78
N GLU A 112 -8.34 -9.74 -8.63
CA GLU A 112 -9.45 -10.69 -8.54
C GLU A 112 -10.77 -9.97 -8.85
N GLY A 113 -11.43 -10.40 -9.94
CA GLY A 113 -12.63 -9.76 -10.45
C GLY A 113 -12.41 -8.39 -11.10
N LEU A 114 -11.22 -8.13 -11.66
CA LEU A 114 -10.90 -6.90 -12.41
C LEU A 114 -12.03 -6.53 -13.39
N GLN A 115 -12.48 -5.27 -13.32
CA GLN A 115 -13.45 -4.69 -14.24
C GLN A 115 -12.84 -3.46 -14.91
N LEU A 116 -13.02 -3.37 -16.22
CA LEU A 116 -12.58 -2.27 -17.07
C LEU A 116 -13.78 -1.79 -17.90
N ASP A 117 -14.10 -0.50 -17.81
CA ASP A 117 -15.09 0.17 -18.66
C ASP A 117 -14.37 1.26 -19.46
N ASN A 118 -14.50 1.21 -20.78
CA ASN A 118 -13.77 2.02 -21.76
C ASN A 118 -12.23 2.09 -21.59
N VAL A 119 -11.63 1.21 -20.81
CA VAL A 119 -10.17 1.04 -20.66
C VAL A 119 -9.74 -0.23 -21.40
N LEU A 120 -8.90 -0.08 -22.43
CA LEU A 120 -8.41 -1.18 -23.26
C LEU A 120 -7.35 -2.02 -22.52
N ALA A 121 -6.37 -1.33 -21.94
CA ALA A 121 -5.31 -1.91 -21.12
C ALA A 121 -4.81 -0.88 -20.09
N ALA A 122 -4.23 -1.37 -18.99
CA ALA A 122 -3.55 -0.54 -18.00
C ALA A 122 -2.32 -1.24 -17.41
N GLU A 123 -1.34 -0.49 -16.89
CA GLU A 123 -0.20 -1.02 -16.15
C GLU A 123 0.15 -0.15 -14.93
N ALA A 124 0.74 -0.73 -13.89
CA ALA A 124 1.21 0.03 -12.73
C ALA A 124 2.55 0.72 -13.01
N VAL A 125 2.52 2.04 -13.19
CA VAL A 125 3.73 2.88 -13.32
C VAL A 125 4.30 3.32 -11.97
N ARG A 126 3.48 3.37 -10.91
CA ARG A 126 3.93 3.45 -9.50
C ARG A 126 2.99 2.64 -8.62
N ALA A 127 3.42 1.44 -8.21
CA ALA A 127 2.71 0.60 -7.27
C ALA A 127 3.18 0.86 -5.83
N VAL A 128 2.27 0.84 -4.86
CA VAL A 128 2.59 0.90 -3.42
C VAL A 128 2.15 -0.42 -2.79
N PHE A 129 3.09 -1.16 -2.21
CA PHE A 129 2.82 -2.42 -1.53
C PHE A 129 3.01 -2.27 -0.03
N GLN A 130 2.01 -2.71 0.73
CA GLN A 130 2.21 -3.00 2.15
C GLN A 130 2.99 -4.32 2.24
N VAL A 131 4.05 -4.34 3.02
CA VAL A 131 4.96 -5.48 3.21
C VAL A 131 5.12 -5.82 4.69
N VAL A 132 5.53 -7.04 4.98
CA VAL A 132 5.82 -7.51 6.35
C VAL A 132 7.16 -8.23 6.41
N CYS A 133 8.03 -7.83 7.34
CA CYS A 133 9.37 -8.39 7.51
C CYS A 133 9.34 -9.88 7.89
N ASP A 134 10.22 -10.68 7.29
CA ASP A 134 10.33 -12.12 7.56
C ASP A 134 10.91 -12.44 8.96
N ARG A 135 11.65 -11.52 9.58
CA ARG A 135 12.35 -11.75 10.87
C ARG A 135 11.52 -11.40 12.10
N CYS A 136 10.76 -10.32 12.06
CA CYS A 136 10.08 -9.75 13.23
C CYS A 136 8.59 -9.44 13.00
N SER A 137 8.04 -9.75 11.83
CA SER A 137 6.65 -9.45 11.45
C SER A 137 6.25 -7.98 11.52
N HIS A 138 7.20 -7.05 11.62
CA HIS A 138 6.95 -5.62 11.51
C HIS A 138 6.55 -5.26 10.08
N THR A 139 5.48 -4.48 9.94
CA THR A 139 4.94 -4.02 8.65
C THR A 139 5.62 -2.75 8.16
N GLY A 140 5.53 -2.48 6.87
CA GLY A 140 5.95 -1.22 6.26
C GLY A 140 5.42 -1.09 4.84
N GLU A 141 5.88 -0.06 4.13
CA GLU A 141 5.52 0.17 2.73
C GLU A 141 6.75 0.10 1.82
N MET A 142 6.53 -0.34 0.58
CA MET A 142 7.50 -0.26 -0.51
C MET A 142 6.85 0.32 -1.75
N ILE A 143 7.39 1.43 -2.23
CA ILE A 143 6.95 2.17 -3.41
C ILE A 143 7.83 1.73 -4.59
N LEU A 144 7.21 1.23 -5.67
CA LEU A 144 7.88 0.72 -6.86
C LEU A 144 7.40 1.47 -8.10
N SER A 145 8.26 2.34 -8.63
CA SER A 145 7.98 3.26 -9.75
C SER A 145 8.87 3.02 -10.97
N SER A 146 8.35 3.30 -12.16
CA SER A 146 9.17 3.46 -13.37
C SER A 146 10.07 4.69 -13.23
N GLU A 147 11.17 4.70 -13.98
CA GLU A 147 12.14 5.82 -13.96
C GLU A 147 11.49 7.15 -14.42
N ALA A 148 10.46 7.08 -15.26
CA ALA A 148 9.70 8.25 -15.73
C ALA A 148 8.75 8.87 -14.69
N VAL A 149 8.45 8.17 -13.58
CA VAL A 149 7.65 8.70 -12.45
C VAL A 149 8.35 8.52 -11.09
N ALA A 150 9.66 8.25 -11.11
CA ALA A 150 10.49 8.21 -9.91
C ALA A 150 10.87 9.64 -9.50
N SER A 151 10.41 10.08 -8.32
CA SER A 151 10.69 11.43 -7.79
C SER A 151 12.11 11.61 -7.22
N THR A 152 13.00 10.63 -7.43
CA THR A 152 14.38 10.62 -6.92
C THR A 152 15.38 10.51 -8.06
N PRO A 153 16.49 11.28 -8.04
CA PRO A 153 17.53 11.18 -9.06
C PRO A 153 18.29 9.86 -8.91
N ALA A 154 17.90 8.86 -9.69
CA ALA A 154 18.64 7.60 -9.77
C ALA A 154 20.04 7.85 -10.37
N ALA A 155 21.09 7.31 -9.72
CA ALA A 155 22.44 7.37 -10.26
C ALA A 155 22.51 6.60 -11.58
N SER A 156 22.71 7.31 -12.68
CA SER A 156 22.54 6.82 -14.05
C SER A 156 23.70 5.94 -14.52
N SER A 157 23.61 4.63 -14.25
CA SER A 157 24.37 3.64 -15.00
C SER A 157 23.74 3.41 -16.37
N ALA A 158 24.34 4.02 -17.41
CA ALA A 158 23.89 3.85 -18.79
C ALA A 158 23.96 2.37 -19.21
N GLY A 159 22.81 1.77 -19.53
CA GLY A 159 22.66 0.36 -19.90
C GLY A 159 21.72 0.20 -21.10
N SER A 160 22.00 -0.79 -21.95
CA SER A 160 21.30 -0.95 -23.24
C SER A 160 19.81 -1.26 -23.10
N ALA A 161 18.99 -0.57 -23.88
CA ALA A 161 17.54 -0.71 -23.89
C ALA A 161 17.07 -1.94 -24.69
N THR A 162 17.13 -3.12 -24.08
CA THR A 162 16.59 -4.38 -24.66
C THR A 162 15.80 -5.25 -23.67
N ALA A 163 15.63 -4.80 -22.42
CA ALA A 163 14.69 -5.39 -21.47
C ALA A 163 14.16 -4.31 -20.53
N THR A 164 12.85 -4.29 -20.27
CA THR A 164 12.24 -3.36 -19.31
C THR A 164 12.80 -3.65 -17.91
N LYS A 165 13.60 -2.72 -17.39
CA LYS A 165 14.24 -2.81 -16.08
C LYS A 165 13.17 -2.99 -14.99
N PRO A 166 13.33 -3.93 -14.04
CA PRO A 166 12.39 -4.05 -12.92
C PRO A 166 12.40 -2.76 -12.09
N PHE A 167 11.25 -2.42 -11.52
CA PHE A 167 11.16 -1.34 -10.54
C PHE A 167 11.57 -1.93 -9.19
N GLU A 168 12.56 -1.36 -8.52
CA GLU A 168 13.16 -1.95 -7.32
C GLU A 168 13.19 -0.93 -6.16
N ALA A 169 12.82 -1.39 -4.97
CA ALA A 169 13.01 -0.66 -3.72
C ALA A 169 13.75 -1.55 -2.71
N ALA A 170 14.64 -0.93 -1.95
CA ALA A 170 15.42 -1.58 -0.90
C ALA A 170 15.60 -0.63 0.29
N GLY A 171 15.86 -1.20 1.46
CA GLY A 171 16.08 -0.46 2.70
C GLY A 171 16.32 -1.40 3.87
N ALA A 172 16.00 -0.96 5.09
CA ALA A 172 16.05 -1.80 6.28
C ALA A 172 14.71 -1.78 7.03
N CYS A 173 14.36 -2.91 7.65
CA CYS A 173 13.15 -3.04 8.48
C CYS A 173 13.22 -2.13 9.72
N PRO A 174 12.28 -1.19 9.96
CA PRO A 174 12.33 -0.29 11.11
C PRO A 174 12.40 -1.00 12.46
N GLY A 175 11.71 -2.14 12.63
CA GLY A 175 11.70 -2.89 13.88
C GLY A 175 12.85 -3.88 14.13
N CYS A 176 13.75 -4.14 13.17
CA CYS A 176 14.86 -5.09 13.40
C CYS A 176 16.14 -4.85 12.56
N HIS A 177 16.18 -3.77 11.79
CA HIS A 177 17.25 -3.28 10.91
C HIS A 177 17.86 -4.29 9.93
N ALA A 178 17.22 -5.44 9.69
CA ALA A 178 17.63 -6.32 8.60
C ALA A 178 17.35 -5.66 7.24
N PRO A 179 18.21 -5.89 6.24
CA PRO A 179 17.95 -5.45 4.88
C PRO A 179 16.69 -6.11 4.35
N TRP A 180 15.85 -5.32 3.68
CA TRP A 180 14.67 -5.79 2.97
C TRP A 180 14.55 -5.10 1.60
N GLY A 181 13.81 -5.72 0.68
CA GLY A 181 13.55 -5.14 -0.62
C GLY A 181 12.51 -5.90 -1.44
N LEU A 182 12.03 -5.25 -2.50
CA LEU A 182 11.02 -5.78 -3.39
C LEU A 182 11.33 -5.31 -4.82
N ALA A 183 11.35 -6.24 -5.76
CA ALA A 183 11.49 -5.95 -7.19
C ALA A 183 10.19 -6.31 -7.91
N MET A 184 9.69 -5.40 -8.75
CA MET A 184 8.48 -5.58 -9.57
C MET A 184 8.83 -5.56 -11.06
N ARG A 185 8.27 -6.51 -11.80
CA ARG A 185 8.13 -6.41 -13.26
C ARG A 185 6.64 -6.18 -13.58
N PRO A 186 6.23 -4.96 -13.96
CA PRO A 186 4.84 -4.69 -14.32
C PRO A 186 4.43 -5.48 -15.56
N LYS A 187 3.12 -5.53 -15.79
CA LYS A 187 2.48 -6.09 -16.98
C LYS A 187 1.25 -5.28 -17.30
N PHE A 188 0.83 -5.32 -18.56
CA PHE A 188 -0.50 -4.86 -18.93
C PHE A 188 -1.57 -5.81 -18.36
N VAL A 189 -2.51 -5.22 -17.63
CA VAL A 189 -3.82 -5.80 -17.37
C VAL A 189 -4.80 -5.33 -18.42
N HIS A 190 -5.67 -6.23 -18.84
CA HIS A 190 -6.73 -6.04 -19.84
C HIS A 190 -7.79 -7.12 -19.60
N GLU A 191 -8.89 -7.11 -20.34
CA GLU A 191 -10.00 -8.09 -20.19
C GLU A 191 -9.52 -9.55 -20.12
N HIS A 192 -8.46 -9.89 -20.86
CA HIS A 192 -7.91 -11.24 -20.98
C HIS A 192 -6.67 -11.51 -20.09
N SER A 193 -6.24 -10.55 -19.26
CA SER A 193 -5.12 -10.69 -18.31
C SER A 193 -5.35 -9.81 -17.07
N ASN A 194 -5.55 -10.42 -15.91
CA ASN A 194 -5.69 -9.71 -14.63
C ASN A 194 -4.41 -9.74 -13.77
N VAL A 195 -3.24 -10.08 -14.36
CA VAL A 195 -1.97 -10.19 -13.63
C VAL A 195 -1.19 -8.88 -13.70
N LEU A 196 -1.30 -8.04 -12.68
CA LEU A 196 -0.70 -6.69 -12.64
C LEU A 196 0.83 -6.70 -12.75
N CYS A 197 1.49 -7.64 -12.07
CA CYS A 197 2.94 -7.73 -12.08
C CYS A 197 3.46 -9.09 -11.59
N SER A 198 4.75 -9.31 -11.83
CA SER A 198 5.55 -10.32 -11.11
C SER A 198 6.39 -9.61 -10.04
N LEU A 199 6.23 -9.98 -8.77
CA LEU A 199 7.05 -9.53 -7.64
C LEU A 199 8.14 -10.56 -7.31
N LYS A 200 9.31 -10.07 -6.88
CA LYS A 200 10.38 -10.85 -6.24
C LYS A 200 10.80 -10.14 -4.94
N PRO A 201 10.41 -10.64 -3.77
CA PRO A 201 10.80 -10.05 -2.49
C PRO A 201 12.18 -10.53 -2.00
N ALA A 202 12.74 -9.80 -1.03
CA ALA A 202 13.88 -10.20 -0.20
C ALA A 202 13.69 -9.69 1.24
N GLY A 203 13.60 -10.59 2.22
CA GLY A 203 13.43 -10.24 3.65
C GLY A 203 12.03 -9.74 4.04
N VAL A 204 11.07 -9.79 3.11
CA VAL A 204 9.67 -9.39 3.28
C VAL A 204 8.72 -10.35 2.56
N ARG A 205 7.44 -10.33 2.95
CA ARG A 205 6.32 -10.85 2.16
C ARG A 205 5.33 -9.72 1.86
N PRO A 206 4.68 -9.71 0.68
CA PRO A 206 3.63 -8.73 0.39
C PRO A 206 2.37 -9.03 1.21
N LEU A 207 1.72 -7.98 1.71
CA LEU A 207 0.52 -8.03 2.56
C LEU A 207 -0.68 -7.42 1.82
N ASP A 208 -0.52 -6.26 1.18
CA ASP A 208 -1.58 -5.58 0.42
C ASP A 208 -1.05 -4.72 -0.74
N LEU A 209 -1.95 -4.38 -1.67
CA LEU A 209 -1.77 -3.32 -2.67
C LEU A 209 -2.52 -2.07 -2.17
N LEU A 210 -1.77 -0.97 -2.02
CA LEU A 210 -2.24 0.33 -1.55
C LEU A 210 -2.48 1.29 -2.73
N PRO A 211 -3.10 2.47 -2.53
CA PRO A 211 -3.44 3.40 -3.61
C PRO A 211 -2.24 3.73 -4.51
N SER A 212 -2.39 3.40 -5.79
CA SER A 212 -1.32 3.34 -6.77
C SER A 212 -1.61 4.22 -7.99
N LEU A 213 -0.59 4.39 -8.85
CA LEU A 213 -0.68 5.09 -10.12
C LEU A 213 -0.59 4.07 -11.26
N MET A 214 -1.59 4.06 -12.13
CA MET A 214 -1.58 3.27 -13.36
C MET A 214 -1.56 4.18 -14.59
N ALA A 215 -0.85 3.77 -15.64
CA ALA A 215 -1.09 4.27 -16.98
C ALA A 215 -2.20 3.42 -17.61
N ALA A 216 -3.14 4.03 -18.33
CA ALA A 216 -4.28 3.35 -18.94
C ALA A 216 -4.59 3.90 -20.33
N GLN A 217 -4.97 3.02 -21.25
CA GLN A 217 -5.35 3.34 -22.63
C GLN A 217 -6.87 3.44 -22.77
N CYS A 218 -7.37 4.53 -23.35
CA CYS A 218 -8.79 4.67 -23.69
C CYS A 218 -9.18 3.74 -24.84
N ALA A 219 -10.26 2.98 -24.69
CA ALA A 219 -10.82 2.15 -25.76
C ALA A 219 -11.45 2.97 -26.91
N GLY A 220 -11.90 4.21 -26.64
CA GLY A 220 -12.54 5.08 -27.64
C GLY A 220 -11.56 5.77 -28.59
N CYS A 221 -10.36 6.14 -28.14
CA CYS A 221 -9.38 6.90 -28.94
C CYS A 221 -7.92 6.42 -28.84
N GLY A 222 -7.64 5.33 -28.12
CA GLY A 222 -6.28 4.81 -27.89
C GLY A 222 -5.41 5.63 -26.92
N GLY A 223 -5.79 6.87 -26.61
CA GLY A 223 -5.01 7.81 -25.80
C GLY A 223 -4.65 7.27 -24.41
N VAL A 224 -3.37 7.43 -24.05
CA VAL A 224 -2.80 7.02 -22.75
C VAL A 224 -3.00 8.14 -21.71
N MET A 225 -3.40 7.79 -20.49
CA MET A 225 -3.51 8.72 -19.37
C MET A 225 -3.16 8.09 -18.02
N SER A 226 -3.01 8.91 -16.99
CA SER A 226 -2.62 8.47 -15.64
C SER A 226 -3.81 8.38 -14.67
N LEU A 227 -4.21 7.15 -14.33
CA LEU A 227 -5.20 6.87 -13.30
C LEU A 227 -4.54 6.99 -11.92
N ARG A 228 -4.66 8.19 -11.31
CA ARG A 228 -4.18 8.50 -9.97
C ARG A 228 -5.13 7.96 -8.89
N GLY A 229 -4.59 7.23 -7.91
CA GLY A 229 -5.34 6.75 -6.75
C GLY A 229 -6.10 5.44 -7.00
N VAL A 230 -5.66 4.61 -7.96
CA VAL A 230 -6.24 3.28 -8.19
C VAL A 230 -5.99 2.43 -6.94
N GLN A 231 -7.06 1.98 -6.29
CA GLN A 231 -6.99 1.22 -5.05
C GLN A 231 -7.94 0.02 -5.08
N VAL A 232 -7.62 -1.00 -4.30
CA VAL A 232 -8.47 -2.19 -4.18
C VAL A 232 -9.79 -1.80 -3.52
N GLY A 233 -10.89 -2.19 -4.16
CA GLY A 233 -12.24 -2.15 -3.62
C GLY A 233 -13.08 -0.93 -4.01
N MET A 234 -12.46 0.16 -4.48
CA MET A 234 -13.15 1.37 -4.95
C MET A 234 -13.02 1.48 -6.48
N PRO A 235 -14.03 2.00 -7.20
CA PRO A 235 -13.88 2.33 -8.61
C PRO A 235 -12.93 3.53 -8.78
N CYS A 236 -12.10 3.49 -9.81
CA CYS A 236 -11.29 4.63 -10.24
C CYS A 236 -11.88 5.18 -11.54
N GLU A 237 -12.72 6.20 -11.41
CA GLU A 237 -13.49 6.80 -12.51
C GLU A 237 -12.85 8.09 -13.00
N ARG A 238 -12.65 8.22 -14.31
CA ARG A 238 -12.02 9.40 -14.95
C ARG A 238 -12.66 9.67 -16.32
N THR A 239 -12.59 10.91 -16.77
CA THR A 239 -12.91 11.30 -18.14
C THR A 239 -11.64 11.29 -18.98
N CYS A 240 -11.69 10.73 -20.20
CA CYS A 240 -10.57 10.78 -21.12
C CYS A 240 -10.23 12.22 -21.51
N SER A 241 -8.95 12.61 -21.39
CA SER A 241 -8.46 13.95 -21.76
C SER A 241 -8.51 14.26 -23.26
N SER A 242 -8.62 13.24 -24.12
CA SER A 242 -8.57 13.40 -25.59
C SER A 242 -9.91 13.22 -26.31
N CYS A 243 -10.85 12.46 -25.73
CA CYS A 243 -12.16 12.17 -26.35
C CYS A 243 -13.35 12.22 -25.38
N HIS A 244 -13.13 12.68 -24.15
CA HIS A 244 -14.12 12.90 -23.10
C HIS A 244 -15.06 11.73 -22.75
N HIS A 245 -14.72 10.50 -23.16
CA HIS A 245 -15.42 9.30 -22.74
C HIS A 245 -15.16 9.01 -21.25
N HIS A 246 -16.20 8.53 -20.55
CA HIS A 246 -16.08 8.03 -19.18
C HIS A 246 -15.32 6.70 -19.15
N LEU A 247 -14.40 6.56 -18.21
CA LEU A 247 -13.54 5.40 -18.02
C LEU A 247 -13.66 4.94 -16.56
N SER A 248 -13.80 3.64 -16.31
CA SER A 248 -13.78 3.08 -14.95
C SER A 248 -12.84 1.87 -14.86
N LEU A 249 -12.01 1.85 -13.83
CA LEU A 249 -11.17 0.71 -13.45
C LEU A 249 -11.51 0.31 -12.02
N THR A 250 -12.03 -0.90 -11.82
CA THR A 250 -12.39 -1.43 -10.49
C THR A 250 -11.63 -2.72 -10.19
N ILE A 251 -11.05 -2.80 -8.99
CA ILE A 251 -10.29 -3.97 -8.49
C ILE A 251 -10.99 -4.51 -7.24
N PRO A 252 -11.95 -5.45 -7.32
CA PRO A 252 -12.68 -5.92 -6.14
C PRO A 252 -11.81 -6.57 -5.05
N ALA A 253 -10.77 -7.31 -5.43
CA ALA A 253 -9.77 -7.81 -4.49
C ALA A 253 -8.40 -7.98 -5.18
N VAL A 254 -7.36 -8.18 -4.37
CA VAL A 254 -6.01 -8.52 -4.85
C VAL A 254 -5.55 -9.82 -4.20
N SER A 255 -4.91 -10.70 -4.97
CA SER A 255 -4.24 -11.89 -4.45
C SER A 255 -2.77 -11.94 -4.85
N PHE A 256 -1.94 -12.50 -3.98
CA PHE A 256 -0.51 -12.71 -4.21
C PHE A 256 -0.27 -14.21 -4.36
N VAL A 257 -0.19 -14.68 -5.60
CA VAL A 257 -0.08 -16.11 -5.94
C VAL A 257 1.40 -16.49 -6.05
N PRO A 258 1.95 -17.39 -5.21
CA PRO A 258 3.35 -17.79 -5.28
C PRO A 258 3.76 -18.36 -6.65
N ARG A 259 4.97 -18.01 -7.09
CA ARG A 259 5.59 -18.43 -8.37
C ARG A 259 7.05 -18.81 -8.13
N GLY A 260 7.36 -20.10 -8.32
CA GLY A 260 8.69 -20.67 -8.17
C GLY A 260 8.62 -22.16 -7.87
N PRO A 261 9.76 -22.86 -7.75
CA PRO A 261 9.78 -24.23 -7.25
C PRO A 261 9.29 -24.28 -5.81
N THR A 262 8.19 -24.97 -5.54
CA THR A 262 7.74 -25.25 -4.17
C THR A 262 8.62 -26.34 -3.57
N GLU A 263 9.70 -25.96 -2.89
CA GLU A 263 10.53 -26.93 -2.16
C GLU A 263 9.67 -27.66 -1.10
N GLY A 264 9.72 -29.00 -1.11
CA GLY A 264 9.34 -29.78 0.07
C GLY A 264 7.87 -30.19 0.27
N ARG A 265 6.95 -30.06 -0.70
CA ARG A 265 5.64 -30.79 -0.63
C ARG A 265 5.43 -31.76 -1.79
N GLY A 266 6.15 -32.88 -1.72
CA GLY A 266 6.12 -33.96 -2.73
C GLY A 266 4.79 -34.72 -2.79
N ASN A 267 3.84 -34.20 -3.58
CA ASN A 267 2.61 -34.92 -3.91
C ASN A 267 2.89 -35.90 -5.08
N LYS A 268 2.96 -37.21 -4.80
CA LYS A 268 3.32 -38.22 -5.81
C LYS A 268 2.17 -38.52 -6.78
N GLY A 269 2.20 -37.88 -7.94
CA GLY A 269 1.37 -38.20 -9.10
C GLY A 269 -0.10 -37.76 -8.97
N ALA A 270 -0.91 -37.88 -10.03
CA ALA A 270 -0.56 -38.17 -11.43
C ALA A 270 -1.53 -37.44 -12.36
N ALA A 271 -1.11 -37.14 -13.60
CA ALA A 271 -1.97 -36.49 -14.57
C ALA A 271 -2.95 -37.47 -15.22
N LYS A 272 -4.25 -37.13 -15.18
CA LYS A 272 -5.24 -37.39 -16.24
C LYS A 272 -6.47 -36.51 -16.03
N GLY A 273 -7.11 -36.11 -17.12
CA GLY A 273 -8.26 -35.19 -17.09
C GLY A 273 -9.55 -35.87 -16.60
N GLY A 274 -10.44 -35.08 -16.00
CA GLY A 274 -11.77 -35.52 -15.59
C GLY A 274 -12.59 -34.33 -15.09
N VAL A 275 -13.71 -34.05 -15.75
CA VAL A 275 -14.61 -32.93 -15.40
C VAL A 275 -15.72 -33.45 -14.48
N VAL A 276 -15.67 -33.17 -13.16
CA VAL A 276 -16.87 -32.90 -12.33
C VAL A 276 -16.53 -32.37 -10.93
N ARG A 277 -17.37 -31.43 -10.49
CA ARG A 277 -17.86 -31.15 -9.12
C ARG A 277 -17.20 -31.89 -7.94
N ALA A 278 -16.61 -31.11 -7.02
CA ALA A 278 -16.24 -31.53 -5.66
C ALA A 278 -16.99 -30.72 -4.59
N ALA A 279 -18.32 -30.86 -4.53
CA ALA A 279 -19.09 -30.45 -3.36
C ALA A 279 -19.15 -31.60 -2.34
N ALA A 280 -19.06 -31.27 -1.05
CA ALA A 280 -19.28 -32.17 0.10
C ALA A 280 -18.36 -33.42 0.23
N ALA A 281 -17.11 -33.23 0.68
CA ALA A 281 -16.32 -34.28 1.35
C ALA A 281 -15.18 -33.73 2.25
N ALA A 282 -15.50 -32.99 3.31
CA ALA A 282 -14.49 -32.45 4.24
C ALA A 282 -14.91 -32.45 5.73
N ARG A 283 -15.65 -33.47 6.19
CA ARG A 283 -15.86 -33.73 7.63
C ARG A 283 -14.81 -34.73 8.14
N ALA A 284 -13.58 -34.26 8.31
CA ALA A 284 -12.53 -34.93 9.07
C ALA A 284 -12.03 -33.99 10.17
N ALA A 285 -11.74 -34.51 11.37
CA ALA A 285 -11.46 -33.69 12.53
C ALA A 285 -10.09 -32.98 12.43
N ALA A 286 -10.09 -31.65 12.37
CA ALA A 286 -8.88 -30.87 12.53
C ALA A 286 -8.38 -30.94 13.99
N PRO A 287 -7.08 -31.16 14.25
CA PRO A 287 -6.53 -31.16 15.60
C PRO A 287 -6.61 -29.75 16.19
N ARG A 288 -7.23 -29.62 17.37
CA ARG A 288 -7.29 -28.36 18.12
C ARG A 288 -5.88 -28.03 18.65
N GLY A 289 -5.33 -26.89 18.23
CA GLY A 289 -4.10 -26.33 18.81
C GLY A 289 -3.19 -25.62 17.82
N ALA A 290 -3.13 -26.08 16.57
CA ALA A 290 -2.31 -25.46 15.53
C ALA A 290 -3.09 -24.36 14.78
N MET A 291 -3.02 -23.12 15.27
CA MET A 291 -3.25 -21.98 14.39
C MET A 291 -2.10 -21.97 13.37
N ALA A 292 -2.40 -22.14 12.08
CA ALA A 292 -1.38 -21.99 11.04
C ALA A 292 -0.80 -20.58 11.15
N ALA A 293 0.52 -20.47 11.32
CA ALA A 293 1.18 -19.17 11.48
C ALA A 293 0.86 -18.29 10.27
N PHE A 294 0.19 -17.16 10.51
CA PHE A 294 -0.28 -16.31 9.43
C PHE A 294 0.92 -15.79 8.63
N ASN A 295 1.03 -16.24 7.38
CA ASN A 295 2.24 -16.06 6.59
C ASN A 295 2.35 -14.66 5.96
N GLY A 296 1.79 -13.62 6.59
CA GLY A 296 1.75 -12.25 6.06
C GLY A 296 0.80 -12.03 4.89
N VAL A 297 0.73 -12.99 3.97
CA VAL A 297 -0.11 -12.95 2.78
C VAL A 297 -1.54 -13.40 3.11
N LEU A 298 -2.56 -12.61 2.74
CA LEU A 298 -3.94 -13.09 2.74
C LEU A 298 -4.12 -14.21 1.72
N GLN A 299 -4.84 -15.27 2.10
CA GLN A 299 -5.16 -16.41 1.24
C GLN A 299 -6.67 -16.68 1.32
N ILE A 300 -7.38 -16.52 0.19
CA ILE A 300 -8.83 -16.71 0.14
C ILE A 300 -9.18 -18.15 0.52
N GLY A 301 -10.20 -18.31 1.37
CA GLY A 301 -10.58 -19.58 1.97
C GLY A 301 -9.83 -19.94 3.26
N GLN A 302 -8.91 -19.10 3.76
CA GLN A 302 -8.27 -19.26 5.07
C GLN A 302 -8.76 -18.17 6.06
N PRO A 303 -8.79 -18.44 7.38
CA PRO A 303 -9.13 -17.44 8.37
C PRO A 303 -8.01 -16.41 8.55
N LEU A 304 -8.39 -15.20 8.98
CA LEU A 304 -7.47 -14.14 9.41
C LEU A 304 -6.83 -14.48 10.77
N PRO A 305 -5.72 -13.82 11.17
CA PRO A 305 -5.21 -13.87 12.54
C PRO A 305 -6.33 -13.63 13.56
N ALA A 306 -6.47 -14.51 14.54
CA ALA A 306 -7.54 -14.46 15.56
C ALA A 306 -8.96 -14.24 14.96
N TYR A 307 -9.22 -14.79 13.77
CA TYR A 307 -10.46 -14.58 12.99
C TYR A 307 -10.80 -13.10 12.74
N GLY A 308 -9.80 -12.23 12.67
CA GLY A 308 -9.95 -10.80 12.42
C GLY A 308 -10.16 -9.94 13.67
N THR A 309 -10.29 -10.55 14.86
CA THR A 309 -10.54 -9.82 16.11
C THR A 309 -9.33 -9.03 16.60
N CYS A 310 -9.55 -8.03 17.45
CA CYS A 310 -8.51 -7.21 18.07
C CYS A 310 -8.78 -6.93 19.56
N ARG A 311 -7.89 -6.17 20.21
CA ARG A 311 -8.01 -5.81 21.63
C ARG A 311 -9.27 -4.99 21.93
N HIS A 312 -9.69 -4.13 21.00
CA HIS A 312 -10.89 -3.29 21.10
C HIS A 312 -12.15 -4.13 20.88
N TYR A 313 -12.31 -4.71 19.68
CA TYR A 313 -13.51 -5.42 19.27
C TYR A 313 -13.28 -6.93 19.20
N LYS A 314 -13.33 -7.58 20.37
CA LYS A 314 -13.15 -9.03 20.57
C LYS A 314 -14.20 -9.91 19.86
N HIS A 315 -15.27 -9.31 19.34
CA HIS A 315 -16.33 -9.97 18.57
C HIS A 315 -16.43 -9.46 17.11
N SER A 316 -15.53 -8.59 16.66
CA SER A 316 -15.45 -8.18 15.25
C SER A 316 -14.69 -9.23 14.44
N TYR A 317 -15.42 -10.14 13.79
CA TYR A 317 -14.83 -11.17 12.91
C TYR A 317 -14.57 -10.63 11.49
N ARG A 318 -14.05 -9.41 11.39
CA ARG A 318 -13.79 -8.69 10.13
C ARG A 318 -12.59 -7.77 10.29
N TRP A 319 -11.81 -7.60 9.22
CA TRP A 319 -11.02 -6.40 9.02
C TRP A 319 -11.78 -5.44 8.09
N LEU A 320 -11.53 -4.15 8.21
CA LEU A 320 -12.12 -3.06 7.46
C LEU A 320 -11.07 -2.45 6.52
N ARG A 321 -11.41 -2.18 5.26
CA ARG A 321 -10.54 -1.43 4.33
C ARG A 321 -10.97 0.05 4.34
N PHE A 322 -10.03 0.93 4.69
CA PHE A 322 -10.29 2.36 4.90
C PHE A 322 -10.02 3.17 3.61
N PRO A 323 -11.01 3.89 3.03
CA PRO A 323 -10.86 4.58 1.74
C PRO A 323 -9.82 5.71 1.69
N CYS A 324 -9.33 6.19 2.84
CA CYS A 324 -8.36 7.28 2.96
C CYS A 324 -6.93 6.84 2.61
N CYS A 325 -6.44 5.74 3.20
CA CYS A 325 -5.11 5.16 2.90
C CYS A 325 -5.15 3.83 2.13
N GLY A 326 -6.34 3.27 1.93
CA GLY A 326 -6.55 1.95 1.34
C GLY A 326 -6.12 0.77 2.23
N MET A 327 -5.54 0.97 3.41
CA MET A 327 -5.09 -0.12 4.29
C MET A 327 -6.25 -0.90 4.94
N ARG A 328 -5.94 -2.09 5.46
CA ARG A 328 -6.87 -2.97 6.18
C ARG A 328 -6.55 -3.01 7.69
N PHE A 329 -7.52 -2.72 8.55
CA PHE A 329 -7.38 -2.80 10.02
C PHE A 329 -8.55 -3.55 10.68
N PRO A 330 -8.39 -4.16 11.88
CA PRO A 330 -9.50 -4.83 12.59
C PRO A 330 -10.68 -3.92 12.97
N CYS A 331 -10.41 -2.64 13.18
CA CYS A 331 -11.35 -1.61 13.59
C CYS A 331 -10.77 -0.22 13.29
N ASP A 332 -11.64 0.78 13.30
CA ASP A 332 -11.36 2.22 13.40
C ASP A 332 -10.28 2.55 14.44
N LEU A 333 -10.46 2.13 15.68
CA LEU A 333 -9.48 2.36 16.76
C LEU A 333 -8.11 1.71 16.53
N CYS A 334 -7.98 0.77 15.58
CA CYS A 334 -6.68 0.24 15.15
C CYS A 334 -6.16 0.92 13.89
N HIS A 335 -7.02 1.52 13.06
CA HIS A 335 -6.58 2.41 11.99
C HIS A 335 -5.91 3.64 12.62
N GLU A 336 -6.59 4.32 13.54
CA GLU A 336 -6.07 5.51 14.25
C GLU A 336 -4.74 5.23 14.97
N GLU A 337 -4.63 4.14 15.73
CA GLU A 337 -3.41 3.78 16.50
C GLU A 337 -2.18 3.48 15.63
N PHE A 338 -2.36 2.92 14.43
CA PHE A 338 -1.26 2.44 13.59
C PHE A 338 -1.01 3.31 12.34
N THR A 339 -1.67 4.48 12.25
CA THR A 339 -1.63 5.38 11.09
C THR A 339 -1.26 6.80 11.54
N PRO A 340 0.01 7.01 11.96
CA PRO A 340 0.45 8.21 12.67
C PRO A 340 0.59 9.47 11.80
N ASP A 341 0.36 9.36 10.49
CA ASP A 341 0.29 10.48 9.55
C ASP A 341 -0.97 11.33 9.70
N GLY A 342 -1.94 10.90 10.51
CA GLY A 342 -3.00 11.77 11.06
C GLY A 342 -4.02 12.28 10.03
N HIS A 343 -4.16 11.59 8.89
CA HIS A 343 -5.14 11.96 7.87
C HIS A 343 -6.59 11.78 8.35
N GLU A 344 -7.51 12.54 7.75
CA GLU A 344 -8.95 12.44 8.01
C GLU A 344 -9.47 11.00 7.82
N PRO A 345 -9.98 10.32 8.87
CA PRO A 345 -10.45 8.95 8.77
C PRO A 345 -11.78 8.89 8.00
N ARG A 346 -11.84 8.00 7.00
CA ARG A 346 -13.05 7.79 6.18
C ARG A 346 -13.66 6.43 6.48
N TRP A 347 -14.99 6.40 6.67
CA TRP A 347 -15.70 5.17 7.01
C TRP A 347 -15.46 4.05 5.99
N ALA A 348 -15.09 2.88 6.51
CA ALA A 348 -14.81 1.71 5.70
C ALA A 348 -16.07 1.15 5.01
N GLN A 349 -16.13 1.29 3.69
CA GLN A 349 -17.22 0.72 2.87
C GLN A 349 -17.02 -0.78 2.58
N ARG A 350 -15.83 -1.33 2.87
CA ARG A 350 -15.47 -2.73 2.62
C ARG A 350 -14.87 -3.42 3.83
N MET A 351 -15.02 -4.74 3.84
CA MET A 351 -14.50 -5.63 4.86
C MET A 351 -13.85 -6.88 4.25
N VAL A 352 -12.86 -7.42 4.96
CA VAL A 352 -12.32 -8.77 4.75
C VAL A 352 -12.91 -9.68 5.82
N CYS A 353 -13.54 -10.80 5.42
CA CYS A 353 -14.12 -11.75 6.36
C CYS A 353 -13.05 -12.48 7.19
N GLY A 354 -13.22 -12.48 8.51
CA GLY A 354 -12.34 -13.15 9.46
C GLY A 354 -12.20 -14.67 9.30
N PHE A 355 -13.20 -15.33 8.70
CA PHE A 355 -13.24 -16.79 8.57
C PHE A 355 -12.68 -17.34 7.25
N CYS A 356 -12.62 -16.52 6.20
CA CYS A 356 -12.24 -16.97 4.85
C CYS A 356 -11.43 -15.96 4.02
N ALA A 357 -11.02 -14.83 4.60
CA ALA A 357 -10.24 -13.78 3.94
C ALA A 357 -10.84 -13.19 2.64
N THR A 358 -12.12 -13.44 2.35
CA THR A 358 -12.83 -12.83 1.22
C THR A 358 -13.10 -11.36 1.49
N GLU A 359 -12.70 -10.49 0.56
CA GLU A 359 -13.03 -9.06 0.61
C GLU A 359 -14.38 -8.78 -0.09
N GLN A 360 -15.22 -7.98 0.56
CA GLN A 360 -16.58 -7.65 0.13
C GLN A 360 -17.00 -6.26 0.65
N PRO A 361 -18.10 -5.66 0.14
CA PRO A 361 -18.77 -4.55 0.83
C PRO A 361 -19.12 -4.90 2.28
N VAL A 362 -19.15 -3.90 3.16
CA VAL A 362 -19.57 -4.08 4.56
C VAL A 362 -21.00 -4.62 4.62
N GLY A 363 -21.21 -5.62 5.48
CA GLY A 363 -22.51 -6.22 5.76
C GLY A 363 -22.42 -7.17 6.96
N GLY A 364 -23.57 -7.56 7.51
CA GLY A 364 -23.63 -8.42 8.70
C GLY A 364 -23.26 -9.89 8.49
N VAL A 365 -23.09 -10.34 7.24
CA VAL A 365 -22.76 -11.73 6.87
C VAL A 365 -21.81 -11.73 5.67
N CYS A 366 -20.87 -12.67 5.63
CA CYS A 366 -20.01 -12.93 4.49
C CYS A 366 -20.75 -13.68 3.37
N LYS A 367 -20.78 -13.07 2.17
CA LYS A 367 -21.42 -13.61 0.97
C LYS A 367 -20.79 -14.93 0.47
N ALA A 368 -19.54 -15.22 0.87
CA ALA A 368 -18.81 -16.42 0.43
C ALA A 368 -18.90 -17.62 1.39
N CYS A 369 -19.08 -17.41 2.70
CA CYS A 369 -19.07 -18.49 3.69
C CYS A 369 -20.25 -18.51 4.68
N GLY A 370 -21.18 -17.53 4.60
CA GLY A 370 -22.37 -17.49 5.45
C GLY A 370 -22.07 -17.29 6.94
N LYS A 371 -20.98 -16.58 7.25
CA LYS A 371 -20.53 -16.24 8.62
C LYS A 371 -20.55 -14.74 8.87
#